data_AF-A0AAD6V2P2-F1
#
_entry.id   AF-A0AAD6V2P2-F1
#
_cell.length_a   1.000
_cell.length_b   1.000
_cell.length_c   1.000
_cell.angle_alpha   90.00
_cell.angle_beta   90.00
_cell.angle_gamma   90.00
#
_symmetry.space_group_name_H-M   'P 1'
#
loop_
_entity.id
_entity.type
_entity.pdbx_description
1 polymer ?
#
loop_
_entity_poly.entity_id
_entity_poly.type
_entity_poly.pdbx_seq_one_letter_code
_entity_poly.pdbx_strand_id
1 'polypeptide(L)'
;RVVEELELQLGIIVHWTPDSERYKAAETLGNRLRYQQIVDKLELLLVQRLFELTRMNRSGTGYKMRRHIAKSLQARSKAVRNAIDAYNEVAAIQDPRKPLLAWEEVVEYAFLSDFDLLRDSKGDVQRQPWTRLAYRTIMDKYFRLERAREEIKRLNLEIPRFITWI
;
A
#
# COMPACT_ATOMS: atom_id res chain seq x y z
N ARG A 1 -7.78 -14.23 41.87
CA ARG A 1 -8.93 -13.61 42.58
C ARG A 1 -9.74 -12.65 41.70
N VAL A 2 -9.26 -11.47 41.27
CA VAL A 2 -10.07 -10.58 40.41
C VAL A 2 -10.47 -11.21 39.07
N VAL A 3 -9.56 -11.97 38.44
CA VAL A 3 -9.83 -12.68 37.18
C VAL A 3 -10.87 -13.80 37.37
N GLU A 4 -10.75 -14.59 38.45
CA GLU A 4 -11.68 -15.69 38.75
C GLU A 4 -13.10 -15.20 39.08
N GLU A 5 -13.23 -14.07 39.80
CA GLU A 5 -14.54 -13.45 40.07
C GLU A 5 -15.21 -12.92 38.80
N LEU A 6 -14.44 -12.30 37.91
CA LEU A 6 -14.94 -11.83 36.61
C LEU A 6 -15.34 -12.99 35.70
N GLU A 7 -14.59 -14.08 35.69
CA GLU A 7 -14.92 -15.29 34.92
C GLU A 7 -16.22 -15.94 35.42
N LEU A 8 -16.44 -15.96 36.74
CA LEU A 8 -17.69 -16.39 37.36
C LEU A 8 -18.87 -15.49 36.97
N GLN A 9 -18.69 -14.17 36.99
CA GLN A 9 -19.72 -13.21 36.56
C GLN A 9 -20.05 -13.32 35.07
N LEU A 10 -19.07 -13.66 34.24
CA LEU A 10 -19.22 -13.84 32.79
C LEU A 10 -19.69 -15.25 32.40
N GLY A 11 -19.85 -16.17 33.36
CA GLY A 11 -20.29 -17.54 33.12
C GLY A 11 -19.29 -18.38 32.30
N ILE A 12 -18.00 -18.06 32.37
CA ILE A 12 -16.96 -18.77 31.62
C ILE A 12 -16.55 -20.01 32.42
N ILE A 13 -17.10 -21.16 32.03
CA ILE A 13 -16.88 -22.45 32.73
C ILE A 13 -15.67 -23.22 32.17
N VAL A 14 -15.34 -23.01 30.89
CA VAL A 14 -14.26 -23.72 30.18
C VAL A 14 -13.28 -22.71 29.60
N HIS A 15 -12.06 -22.69 30.12
CA HIS A 15 -10.96 -21.89 29.59
C HIS A 15 -10.49 -22.43 28.24
N TRP A 16 -10.06 -21.51 27.37
CA TRP A 16 -9.43 -21.89 26.11
C TRP A 16 -8.02 -22.39 26.41
N THR A 17 -7.84 -23.70 26.28
CA THR A 17 -6.52 -24.33 26.32
C THR A 17 -5.91 -24.35 24.92
N PRO A 18 -4.58 -24.48 24.76
CA PRO A 18 -3.92 -24.59 23.46
C PRO A 18 -4.50 -25.69 22.55
N ASP A 19 -5.05 -26.76 23.14
CA ASP A 19 -5.66 -27.86 22.39
C ASP A 19 -7.07 -27.57 21.91
N SER A 20 -7.76 -26.59 22.52
CA SER A 20 -9.14 -26.26 22.19
C SER A 20 -9.27 -25.69 20.78
N GLU A 21 -10.31 -26.09 20.07
CA GLU A 21 -10.57 -25.62 18.70
C GLU A 21 -10.72 -24.10 18.63
N ARG A 22 -11.33 -23.49 19.66
CA ARG A 22 -11.49 -22.03 19.74
C ARG A 22 -10.16 -21.31 19.88
N TYR A 23 -9.22 -21.84 20.65
CA TYR A 23 -7.87 -21.29 20.75
C TYR A 23 -7.14 -21.36 19.41
N LYS A 24 -7.16 -22.53 18.75
CA LYS A 24 -6.52 -22.73 17.43
C LYS A 24 -7.12 -21.83 16.35
N ALA A 25 -8.44 -21.66 16.35
CA ALA A 25 -9.13 -20.75 15.43
C ALA A 25 -8.74 -19.28 15.69
N ALA A 26 -8.67 -18.86 16.96
CA ALA A 26 -8.23 -17.52 17.34
C ALA A 26 -6.76 -17.27 16.97
N GLU A 27 -5.88 -18.26 17.15
CA GLU A 27 -4.47 -18.18 16.75
C GLU A 27 -4.32 -18.04 15.24
N THR A 28 -5.07 -18.83 14.46
CA THR A 28 -5.08 -18.73 12.99
C THR A 28 -5.57 -17.35 12.53
N LEU A 29 -6.62 -16.83 13.17
CA LEU A 29 -7.11 -15.48 12.91
C LEU A 29 -6.06 -14.41 13.25
N GLY A 30 -5.39 -14.54 14.40
CA GLY A 30 -4.32 -13.64 14.83
C GLY A 30 -3.14 -13.63 13.85
N ASN A 31 -2.71 -14.81 13.39
CA ASN A 31 -1.64 -14.96 12.40
C ASN A 31 -2.02 -14.33 11.05
N ARG A 32 -3.27 -14.51 10.61
CA ARG A 32 -3.78 -13.88 9.39
C ARG A 32 -3.83 -12.35 9.51
N LEU A 33 -4.30 -11.82 10.64
CA LEU A 33 -4.34 -10.37 10.87
C LEU A 33 -2.94 -9.77 10.94
N ARG A 34 -2.00 -10.45 11.59
CA ARG A 34 -0.60 -10.04 11.64
C ARG A 34 0.03 -10.00 10.25
N TYR A 35 -0.24 -11.01 9.42
CA TYR A 35 0.18 -11.02 8.02
C TYR A 35 -0.37 -9.81 7.27
N GLN A 36 -1.68 -9.55 7.35
CA GLN A 36 -2.31 -8.40 6.71
C GLN A 36 -1.69 -7.06 7.15
N GLN A 37 -1.45 -6.87 8.44
CA GLN A 37 -0.82 -5.64 8.96
C GLN A 37 0.59 -5.41 8.41
N ILE A 38 1.37 -6.48 8.24
CA ILE A 38 2.72 -6.39 7.69
C ILE A 38 2.68 -6.08 6.20
N VAL A 39 1.76 -6.70 5.46
CA VAL A 39 1.49 -6.40 4.04
C VAL A 39 1.10 -4.93 3.88
N ASP A 40 0.09 -4.45 4.63
CA ASP A 40 -0.36 -3.05 4.58
C ASP A 40 0.78 -2.07 4.88
N LYS A 41 1.66 -2.41 5.84
CA LYS A 41 2.81 -1.58 6.20
C LYS A 41 3.87 -1.56 5.08
N LEU A 42 4.14 -2.71 4.46
CA LEU A 42 5.07 -2.80 3.34
C LEU A 42 4.56 -1.98 2.16
N GLU A 43 3.29 -2.13 1.80
CA GLU A 43 2.63 -1.35 0.75
C GLU A 43 2.73 0.16 0.99
N LEU A 44 2.40 0.62 2.20
CA LEU A 44 2.50 2.03 2.57
C LEU A 44 3.91 2.57 2.34
N LEU A 45 4.94 1.84 2.77
CA LEU A 45 6.34 2.25 2.60
C LEU A 45 6.76 2.32 1.13
N LEU A 46 6.23 1.44 0.29
CA LEU A 46 6.51 1.40 -1.14
C LEU A 46 5.82 2.53 -1.89
N VAL A 47 4.53 2.77 -1.61
CA VAL A 47 3.77 3.92 -2.12
C VAL A 47 4.50 5.21 -1.78
N GLN A 48 4.88 5.36 -0.50
CA GLN A 48 5.69 6.47 -0.05
C GLN A 48 6.98 6.55 -0.88
N ARG A 49 7.74 5.45 -1.00
CA ARG A 49 8.99 5.38 -1.78
C ARG A 49 8.82 5.99 -3.17
N LEU A 50 7.84 5.51 -3.92
CA LEU A 50 7.49 5.95 -5.27
C LEU A 50 7.19 7.45 -5.33
N PHE A 51 6.35 7.98 -4.43
CA PHE A 51 6.03 9.42 -4.44
C PHE A 51 7.26 10.31 -4.28
N GLU A 52 8.24 9.87 -3.52
CA GLU A 52 9.44 10.64 -3.26
C GLU A 52 10.45 10.58 -4.41
N LEU A 53 10.52 9.44 -5.11
CA LEU A 53 11.23 9.32 -6.39
C LEU A 53 10.61 10.26 -7.44
N THR A 54 9.28 10.27 -7.54
CA THR A 54 8.56 11.20 -8.43
C THR A 54 8.84 12.66 -8.08
N ARG A 55 8.88 13.01 -6.78
CA ARG A 55 9.27 14.36 -6.32
C ARG A 55 10.71 14.69 -6.68
N MET A 56 11.64 13.73 -6.58
CA MET A 56 13.05 13.93 -6.94
C MET A 56 13.23 14.24 -8.43
N ASN A 57 12.43 13.60 -9.28
CA ASN A 57 12.47 13.77 -10.74
C ASN A 57 11.72 15.02 -11.25
N ARG A 58 11.09 15.81 -10.36
CA ARG A 58 10.34 17.02 -10.74
C ARG A 58 11.27 18.21 -10.96
N SER A 59 11.17 18.84 -12.13
CA SER A 59 11.86 20.10 -12.46
C SER A 59 11.46 21.23 -11.50
N GLY A 60 12.39 22.13 -11.17
CA GLY A 60 12.16 23.25 -10.24
C GLY A 60 12.38 22.93 -8.75
N THR A 61 12.88 21.74 -8.40
CA THR A 61 13.28 21.42 -7.02
C THR A 61 14.64 22.03 -6.67
N GLY A 62 14.65 22.96 -5.71
CA GLY A 62 15.89 23.58 -5.21
C GLY A 62 16.83 22.57 -4.55
N TYR A 63 18.14 22.89 -4.52
CA TYR A 63 19.20 22.00 -4.00
C TYR A 63 18.93 21.48 -2.57
N LYS A 64 18.51 22.36 -1.65
CA LYS A 64 18.19 21.97 -0.26
C LYS A 64 17.07 20.92 -0.22
N MET A 65 16.00 21.12 -1.00
CA MET A 65 14.88 20.18 -1.07
C MET A 65 15.33 18.82 -1.62
N ARG A 66 16.16 18.80 -2.67
CA ARG A 66 16.73 17.56 -3.21
C ARG A 66 17.54 16.78 -2.18
N ARG A 67 18.34 17.49 -1.36
CA ARG A 67 19.10 16.86 -0.27
C ARG A 67 18.19 16.22 0.80
N HIS A 68 17.09 16.89 1.15
CA HIS A 68 16.09 16.31 2.06
C HIS A 68 15.42 15.07 1.46
N ILE A 69 14.99 15.14 0.19
CA ILE A 69 14.40 14.01 -0.54
C ILE A 69 15.36 12.82 -0.58
N ALA A 70 16.64 13.04 -0.88
CA ALA A 70 17.63 11.97 -0.91
C ALA A 70 17.81 11.30 0.47
N LYS A 71 17.85 12.08 1.56
CA LYS A 71 17.94 11.54 2.92
C LYS A 71 16.69 10.72 3.28
N SER A 72 15.51 11.23 2.94
CA SER A 72 14.24 10.52 3.14
C SER A 72 14.18 9.22 2.34
N LEU A 73 14.71 9.21 1.12
CA LEU A 73 14.74 8.05 0.24
C LEU A 73 15.67 6.97 0.79
N GLN A 74 16.83 7.35 1.34
CA GLN A 74 17.75 6.43 2.01
C GLN A 74 17.12 5.81 3.25
N ALA A 75 16.51 6.64 4.11
CA ALA A 75 15.82 6.16 5.31
C ALA A 75 14.67 5.20 4.97
N ARG A 76 13.87 5.52 3.96
CA ARG A 76 12.76 4.66 3.53
C ARG A 76 13.22 3.40 2.82
N SER A 77 14.31 3.44 2.06
CA SER A 77 14.89 2.22 1.48
C SER A 77 15.30 1.23 2.57
N LYS A 78 15.87 1.71 3.68
CA LYS A 78 16.14 0.86 4.86
C LYS A 78 14.86 0.33 5.51
N ALA A 79 13.84 1.18 5.66
CA ALA A 79 12.55 0.76 6.23
C ALA A 79 11.85 -0.31 5.37
N VAL A 80 11.91 -0.20 4.04
CA VAL A 80 11.37 -1.20 3.12
C VAL A 80 12.10 -2.53 3.25
N ARG A 81 13.45 -2.54 3.34
CA ARG A 81 14.20 -3.80 3.59
C ARG A 81 13.73 -4.50 4.87
N ASN A 82 13.66 -3.77 5.97
CA ASN A 82 13.19 -4.32 7.24
C ASN A 82 11.73 -4.82 7.15
N ALA A 83 10.88 -4.17 6.36
CA ALA A 83 9.50 -4.60 6.14
C ALA A 83 9.41 -5.85 5.27
N ILE A 84 10.30 -6.02 4.30
CA ILE A 84 10.44 -7.26 3.51
C ILE A 84 10.87 -8.41 4.43
N ASP A 85 11.84 -8.20 5.31
CA ASP A 85 12.29 -9.23 6.26
C ASP A 85 11.12 -9.68 7.17
N ALA A 86 10.40 -8.72 7.75
CA ALA A 86 9.22 -9.00 8.58
C ALA A 86 8.10 -9.70 7.79
N TYR A 87 7.91 -9.34 6.51
CA TYR A 87 6.98 -10.03 5.62
C TYR A 87 7.39 -11.48 5.41
N ASN A 88 8.67 -11.72 5.08
CA ASN A 88 9.19 -13.05 4.80
C ASN A 88 9.08 -13.98 6.03
N GLU A 89 9.29 -13.47 7.24
CA GLU A 89 9.07 -14.21 8.48
C GLU A 89 7.61 -14.68 8.62
N VAL A 90 6.65 -13.78 8.43
CA VAL A 90 5.23 -14.11 8.63
C VAL A 90 4.66 -14.90 7.46
N ALA A 91 5.13 -14.64 6.24
CA ALA A 91 4.80 -15.38 5.02
C ALA A 91 5.18 -16.85 5.10
N ALA A 92 6.30 -17.18 5.77
CA ALA A 92 6.75 -18.55 5.98
C ALA A 92 5.85 -19.34 6.95
N ILE A 93 5.15 -18.66 7.86
CA ILE A 93 4.26 -19.24 8.88
C ILE A 93 2.82 -19.39 8.37
N GLN A 94 2.43 -18.67 7.31
CA GLN A 94 1.08 -18.77 6.75
C GLN A 94 0.78 -20.16 6.17
N ASP A 95 -0.49 -20.55 6.25
CA ASP A 95 -1.05 -21.73 5.58
C ASP A 95 -2.15 -21.29 4.59
N PRO A 96 -1.96 -21.44 3.26
CA PRO A 96 -0.76 -21.95 2.59
C PRO A 96 0.41 -20.98 2.66
N ARG A 97 1.64 -21.53 2.60
CA ARG A 97 2.88 -20.76 2.62
C ARG A 97 2.90 -19.76 1.46
N LYS A 98 3.20 -18.50 1.77
CA LYS A 98 3.24 -17.40 0.81
C LYS A 98 4.63 -17.28 0.17
N PRO A 99 4.74 -16.79 -1.07
CA PRO A 99 6.04 -16.56 -1.70
C PRO A 99 6.84 -15.51 -0.93
N LEU A 100 8.15 -15.73 -0.84
CA LEU A 100 9.10 -14.79 -0.24
C LEU A 100 9.43 -13.69 -1.25
N LEU A 101 9.71 -12.50 -0.75
CA LEU A 101 10.08 -11.34 -1.56
C LEU A 101 11.58 -11.07 -1.47
N ALA A 102 12.20 -10.83 -2.62
CA ALA A 102 13.53 -10.25 -2.71
C ALA A 102 13.47 -8.72 -2.80
N TRP A 103 14.55 -8.05 -2.41
CA TRP A 103 14.65 -6.59 -2.54
C TRP A 103 14.63 -6.14 -4.00
N GLU A 104 15.27 -6.90 -4.88
CA GLU A 104 15.40 -6.63 -6.30
C GLU A 104 14.02 -6.62 -6.97
N GLU A 105 13.21 -7.65 -6.71
CA GLU A 105 11.81 -7.73 -7.16
C GLU A 105 11.03 -6.49 -6.72
N VAL A 106 11.19 -6.10 -5.44
CA VAL A 106 10.46 -4.97 -4.85
C VAL A 106 10.88 -3.61 -5.44
N VAL A 107 12.13 -3.45 -5.84
CA VAL A 107 12.63 -2.21 -6.45
C VAL A 107 12.29 -2.13 -7.94
N GLU A 108 12.24 -3.26 -8.64
CA GLU A 108 11.85 -3.35 -10.04
C GLU A 108 10.36 -3.05 -10.27
N TYR A 109 9.51 -3.23 -9.25
CA TYR A 109 8.12 -2.77 -9.28
C TYR A 109 8.04 -1.23 -9.33
N ALA A 110 8.23 -0.69 -10.53
CA ALA A 110 8.15 0.74 -10.84
C ALA A 110 6.73 1.30 -10.68
N PHE A 111 5.71 0.42 -10.61
CA PHE A 111 4.32 0.81 -10.50
C PHE A 111 3.58 0.03 -9.41
N LEU A 112 2.64 0.69 -8.75
CA LEU A 112 1.77 0.08 -7.74
C LEU A 112 0.89 -1.06 -8.30
N SER A 113 0.77 -1.18 -9.63
CA SER A 113 0.07 -2.29 -10.28
C SER A 113 0.76 -3.63 -10.13
N ASP A 114 2.09 -3.60 -9.98
CA ASP A 114 2.92 -4.79 -10.14
C ASP A 114 3.14 -5.47 -8.78
N PHE A 115 2.69 -4.83 -7.69
CA PHE A 115 2.62 -5.44 -6.38
C PHE A 115 1.46 -6.42 -6.30
N ASP A 116 1.73 -7.67 -6.65
CA ASP A 116 0.82 -8.80 -6.38
C ASP A 116 0.55 -8.99 -4.88
N LEU A 117 1.35 -8.38 -3.99
CA LEU A 117 1.06 -8.32 -2.55
C LEU A 117 -0.30 -7.69 -2.22
N LEU A 118 -0.75 -6.76 -3.07
CA LEU A 118 -2.06 -6.11 -2.95
C LEU A 118 -3.23 -7.09 -3.15
N ARG A 119 -2.98 -8.33 -3.63
CA ARG A 119 -4.01 -9.38 -3.79
C ARG A 119 -4.65 -9.82 -2.47
N ASP A 120 -3.92 -9.72 -1.36
CA ASP A 120 -4.40 -10.18 -0.04
C ASP A 120 -5.03 -9.06 0.81
N SER A 121 -5.11 -7.83 0.27
CA SER A 121 -5.79 -6.70 0.90
C SER A 121 -7.31 -6.92 0.94
N LYS A 122 -8.00 -6.29 1.92
CA LYS A 122 -9.38 -6.59 2.36
C LYS A 122 -10.52 -6.38 1.35
N GLY A 123 -10.22 -6.13 0.09
CA GLY A 123 -11.17 -6.22 -1.02
C GLY A 123 -10.38 -6.73 -2.20
N ASP A 124 -10.92 -7.68 -2.95
CA ASP A 124 -10.30 -8.21 -4.17
C ASP A 124 -10.30 -7.13 -5.27
N VAL A 125 -9.52 -6.08 -5.05
CA VAL A 125 -9.41 -4.87 -5.87
C VAL A 125 -8.85 -5.26 -7.25
N GLN A 126 -8.06 -6.34 -7.31
CA GLN A 126 -7.56 -6.95 -8.53
C GLN A 126 -8.66 -7.54 -9.44
N ARG A 127 -9.84 -7.89 -8.91
CA ARG A 127 -11.01 -8.21 -9.77
C ARG A 127 -11.58 -7.00 -10.48
N GLN A 128 -11.28 -5.80 -10.01
CA GLN A 128 -11.86 -4.60 -10.60
C GLN A 128 -11.24 -4.33 -11.97
N PRO A 129 -12.03 -3.99 -12.99
CA PRO A 129 -11.51 -3.76 -14.34
C PRO A 129 -10.39 -2.71 -14.39
N TRP A 130 -10.42 -1.71 -13.51
CA TRP A 130 -9.41 -0.65 -13.49
C TRP A 130 -8.04 -1.07 -12.95
N THR A 131 -7.86 -2.27 -12.38
CA THR A 131 -6.52 -2.74 -11.99
C THR A 131 -5.72 -3.32 -13.14
N ARG A 132 -6.34 -3.77 -14.24
CA ARG A 132 -5.58 -4.30 -15.38
C ARG A 132 -4.85 -3.18 -16.11
N LEU A 133 -3.56 -3.39 -16.39
CA LEU A 133 -2.70 -2.39 -17.03
C LEU A 133 -3.30 -1.86 -18.34
N ALA A 134 -3.78 -2.76 -19.21
CA ALA A 134 -4.41 -2.38 -20.48
C ALA A 134 -5.59 -1.41 -20.28
N TYR A 135 -6.47 -1.68 -19.32
CA TYR A 135 -7.61 -0.81 -19.02
C TYR A 135 -7.18 0.52 -18.41
N ARG A 136 -6.15 0.55 -17.55
CA ARG A 136 -5.58 1.81 -17.03
C ARG A 136 -5.01 2.68 -18.14
N THR A 137 -4.22 2.10 -19.05
CA THR A 137 -3.62 2.85 -20.15
C THR A 137 -4.68 3.46 -21.06
N ILE A 138 -5.76 2.72 -21.32
CA ILE A 138 -6.91 3.23 -22.09
C ILE A 138 -7.63 4.34 -21.32
N MET A 139 -7.91 4.13 -20.02
CA MET A 139 -8.53 5.16 -19.17
C MET A 139 -7.71 6.44 -19.10
N ASP A 140 -6.39 6.36 -18.89
CA ASP A 140 -5.52 7.53 -18.83
C ASP A 140 -5.56 8.31 -20.15
N LYS A 141 -5.51 7.61 -21.30
CA LYS A 141 -5.67 8.25 -22.61
C LYS A 141 -7.05 8.91 -22.77
N TYR A 142 -8.11 8.22 -22.38
CA TYR A 142 -9.48 8.72 -22.48
C TYR A 142 -9.68 9.97 -21.61
N PHE A 143 -9.28 9.93 -20.34
CA PHE A 143 -9.43 11.06 -19.44
C PHE A 143 -8.53 12.24 -19.82
N ARG A 144 -7.31 12.00 -20.33
CA ARG A 144 -6.49 13.08 -20.89
C ARG A 144 -7.19 13.79 -22.06
N LEU A 145 -7.89 13.03 -22.90
CA LEU A 145 -8.61 13.58 -24.04
C LEU A 145 -9.83 14.39 -23.59
N GLU A 146 -10.60 13.90 -22.61
CA GLU A 146 -11.71 14.66 -22.01
C GLU A 146 -11.21 15.95 -21.34
N ARG A 147 -10.14 15.88 -20.55
CA ARG A 147 -9.54 17.07 -19.91
C ARG A 147 -8.97 18.05 -20.93
N ALA A 148 -8.42 17.58 -22.04
CA ALA A 148 -7.97 18.46 -23.13
C ALA A 148 -9.15 19.22 -23.77
N ARG A 149 -10.31 18.57 -23.95
CA ARG A 149 -11.52 19.23 -24.47
C ARG A 149 -12.05 20.30 -23.51
N GLU A 150 -12.05 20.00 -22.22
CA GLU A 150 -12.39 20.99 -21.17
C GLU A 150 -11.43 22.17 -21.18
N GLU A 151 -10.13 21.90 -21.25
CA GLU A 151 -9.10 22.93 -21.24
C GLU A 151 -9.18 23.84 -22.47
N ILE A 152 -9.53 23.32 -23.66
CA ILE A 152 -9.78 24.16 -24.85
C ILE A 152 -10.91 25.17 -24.60
N LYS A 153 -12.04 24.70 -24.03
CA LYS A 153 -13.17 25.60 -23.72
C LYS A 153 -12.77 26.66 -22.70
N ARG A 154 -11.99 26.28 -21.70
CA ARG A 154 -11.47 27.19 -20.67
C ARG A 154 -10.51 28.22 -21.27
N LEU A 155 -9.56 27.78 -22.09
CA LEU A 155 -8.59 28.65 -22.76
C LEU A 155 -9.25 29.65 -23.71
N ASN A 156 -10.32 29.26 -24.41
CA ASN A 156 -11.10 30.18 -25.25
C ASN A 156 -11.70 31.36 -24.47
N LEU A 157 -11.93 31.20 -23.17
CA LEU A 157 -12.41 32.27 -22.29
C LEU A 157 -11.26 33.02 -21.60
N GLU A 158 -10.22 32.30 -21.18
CA GLU A 158 -9.10 32.88 -20.44
C GLU A 158 -8.15 33.70 -21.34
N ILE A 159 -7.90 33.28 -22.58
CA ILE A 159 -7.00 33.98 -23.49
C ILE A 159 -7.49 35.42 -23.77
N PRO A 160 -8.77 35.66 -24.16
CA PRO A 160 -9.26 37.02 -24.34
C PRO A 160 -9.22 37.84 -23.06
N ARG A 161 -9.58 37.24 -21.91
CA ARG A 161 -9.53 37.91 -20.59
C ARG A 161 -8.13 38.38 -20.24
N PHE A 162 -7.13 37.53 -20.52
CA PHE A 162 -5.73 37.86 -20.30
C PHE A 162 -5.27 38.99 -21.22
N ILE A 163 -5.64 38.93 -22.51
CA ILE A 163 -5.33 40.01 -23.48
C ILE A 163 -5.97 41.33 -23.06
N THR A 164 -7.21 41.34 -22.56
CA THR A 164 -7.87 42.56 -22.09
C THR A 164 -7.35 43.11 -20.77
N TRP A 165 -6.69 42.27 -19.96
CA TRP A 165 -6.13 42.67 -18.68
C TRP A 165 -4.74 43.31 -18.82
N ILE A 166 -3.98 42.90 -19.84
CA ILE A 166 -2.70 43.51 -20.26
C ILE A 166 -2.97 44.84 -20.96
#